data_AF-A0A969EN03-F1
#
_entry.id   AF-A0A969EN03-F1
#
_cell.length_a   1.000
_cell.length_b   1.000
_cell.length_c   1.000
_cell.angle_alpha   90.00
_cell.angle_beta   90.00
_cell.angle_gamma   90.00
#
_symmetry.space_group_name_H-M   'P 1'
#
loop_
_entity.id
_entity.type
_entity.pdbx_description
1 polymer ?
#
loop_
_entity_poly.entity_id
_entity_poly.type
_entity_poly.pdbx_seq_one_letter_code
_entity_poly.pdbx_strand_id
1 'polypeptide(L)'
;MNLWNWLRRIFDREEKPSSRFDSDIYEGAIQLEHRAITGPLHEIAEQQQRSPEDVANDILSHAIEEYEHLDEKLAKWNTLSPREQEVAALACLGYTNQSIADKLFISPNTVKTHIRNVQQKFNIRSKAQLRQMLGGWDFGAFDH
;
A
#
# COMPACT_ATOMS: atom_id res chain seq x y z
N MET A 1 15.48 -24.51 4.68
CA MET A 1 15.00 -23.32 5.41
C MET A 1 15.37 -22.12 4.55
N ASN A 2 14.41 -21.40 3.95
CA ASN A 2 14.74 -20.25 3.09
C ASN A 2 15.12 -19.04 3.96
N LEU A 3 16.02 -18.19 3.44
CA LEU A 3 16.51 -16.98 4.12
C LEU A 3 15.34 -16.12 4.64
N TRP A 4 14.25 -16.07 3.89
CA TRP A 4 13.03 -15.32 4.23
C TRP A 4 12.32 -15.82 5.50
N ASN A 5 12.28 -17.13 5.78
CA ASN A 5 11.69 -17.64 7.02
C ASN A 5 12.62 -17.46 8.23
N TRP A 6 13.94 -17.35 8.01
CA TRP A 6 14.92 -17.03 9.05
C TRP A 6 14.88 -15.54 9.41
N LEU A 7 14.83 -14.64 8.41
CA LEU A 7 14.70 -13.20 8.60
C LEU A 7 13.41 -12.82 9.33
N ARG A 8 12.27 -13.44 8.97
CA ARG A 8 11.00 -13.22 9.67
C ARG A 8 11.05 -13.62 11.15
N ARG A 9 11.81 -14.66 11.50
CA ARG A 9 12.01 -15.12 12.89
C ARG A 9 12.90 -14.19 13.72
N ILE A 10 13.83 -13.48 13.08
CA ILE A 10 14.70 -12.50 13.74
C ILE A 10 13.94 -11.20 14.01
N PHE A 11 13.14 -10.73 13.05
CA PHE A 11 12.38 -9.49 13.25
C PHE A 11 11.19 -9.65 14.21
N ASP A 12 10.64 -10.86 14.38
CA ASP A 12 9.55 -11.15 15.35
C ASP A 12 10.04 -11.48 16.78
N ARG A 13 11.35 -11.58 17.05
CA ARG A 13 11.89 -11.79 18.42
C ARG A 13 13.19 -11.04 18.66
N GLU A 14 13.29 -10.36 19.80
CA GLU A 14 14.50 -9.71 20.35
C GLU A 14 15.63 -10.71 20.76
N GLU A 15 15.88 -11.78 19.99
CA GLU A 15 16.97 -12.71 20.28
C GLU A 15 18.19 -12.40 19.41
N LYS A 16 19.21 -11.77 20.02
CA LYS A 16 20.53 -11.55 19.40
C LYS A 16 21.17 -12.90 18.99
N PRO A 17 21.91 -12.96 17.86
CA PRO A 17 22.55 -14.20 17.41
C PRO A 17 23.54 -14.73 18.46
N SER A 18 23.45 -16.03 18.76
CA SER A 18 24.22 -16.69 19.82
C SER A 18 25.56 -17.28 19.36
N SER A 19 25.80 -17.33 18.04
CA SER A 19 27.04 -17.86 17.45
C SER A 19 27.73 -16.85 16.53
N ARG A 20 29.05 -16.97 16.41
CA ARG A 20 29.87 -16.09 15.55
C ARG A 20 29.49 -16.21 14.06
N PHE A 21 29.16 -17.42 13.61
CA PHE A 21 28.72 -17.66 12.22
C PHE A 21 27.36 -16.99 11.96
N ASP A 22 26.43 -17.03 12.92
CA ASP A 22 25.16 -16.32 12.82
C ASP A 22 25.33 -14.80 12.89
N SER A 23 26.32 -14.31 13.65
CA SER A 23 26.67 -12.89 13.73
C SER A 23 27.25 -12.36 12.42
N ASP A 24 28.17 -13.09 11.78
CA ASP A 24 28.79 -12.67 10.52
C ASP A 24 27.78 -12.65 9.36
N ILE A 25 26.83 -13.61 9.35
CA ILE A 25 25.72 -13.62 8.40
C ILE A 25 24.72 -12.49 8.69
N TYR A 26 24.44 -12.22 9.97
CA TYR A 26 23.57 -11.12 10.39
C TYR A 26 24.15 -9.75 10.04
N GLU A 27 25.45 -9.52 10.31
CA GLU A 27 26.15 -8.29 9.90
C GLU A 27 26.21 -8.16 8.38
N GLY A 28 26.46 -9.25 7.66
CA GLY A 28 26.43 -9.27 6.19
C GLY A 28 25.05 -8.96 5.62
N ALA A 29 23.98 -9.49 6.21
CA ALA A 29 22.60 -9.22 5.80
C ALA A 29 22.20 -7.75 6.07
N ILE A 30 22.57 -7.20 7.24
CA ILE A 30 22.38 -5.79 7.56
C ILE A 30 23.14 -4.89 6.59
N GLN A 31 24.38 -5.22 6.25
CA GLN A 31 25.19 -4.47 5.28
C GLN A 31 24.60 -4.52 3.85
N LEU A 32 24.03 -5.66 3.45
CA LEU A 32 23.37 -5.81 2.14
C LEU A 32 22.04 -5.04 2.08
N GLU A 33 21.24 -5.03 3.16
CA GLU A 33 20.03 -4.21 3.26
C GLU A 33 20.35 -2.71 3.31
N HIS A 34 21.39 -2.28 4.05
CA HIS A 34 21.84 -0.88 4.06
C HIS A 34 22.24 -0.41 2.67
N ARG A 35 22.90 -1.26 1.87
CA ARG A 35 23.31 -0.93 0.49
C ARG A 35 22.15 -0.71 -0.48
N ALA A 36 21.02 -1.38 -0.27
CA ALA A 36 19.87 -1.26 -1.18
C ALA A 36 19.27 0.15 -1.20
N ILE A 37 19.40 0.90 -0.10
CA ILE A 37 18.88 2.27 0.03
C ILE A 37 20.01 3.31 -0.09
N THR A 38 21.16 3.06 0.54
CA THR A 38 22.26 4.06 0.55
C THR A 38 22.87 4.30 -0.82
N GLY A 39 22.99 3.29 -1.68
CA GLY A 39 23.53 3.45 -3.04
C GLY A 39 22.68 4.39 -3.89
N PRO A 40 21.39 4.07 -4.13
CA PRO A 40 20.49 4.95 -4.86
C PRO A 40 20.37 6.35 -4.25
N LEU A 41 20.38 6.47 -2.92
CA LEU A 41 20.32 7.76 -2.24
C LEU A 41 21.50 8.68 -2.61
N HIS A 42 22.73 8.17 -2.58
CA HIS A 42 23.92 8.95 -2.93
C HIS A 42 23.92 9.32 -4.42
N GLU A 43 23.48 8.40 -5.29
CA GLU A 43 23.36 8.66 -6.73
C GLU A 43 22.37 9.78 -7.02
N ILE A 44 21.19 9.76 -6.38
CA ILE A 44 20.18 10.83 -6.52
C ILE A 44 20.71 12.16 -5.96
N ALA A 45 21.42 12.13 -4.83
CA ALA A 45 22.02 13.33 -4.23
C ALA A 45 23.07 13.97 -5.15
N GLU A 46 23.95 13.17 -5.75
CA GLU A 46 24.94 13.64 -6.73
C GLU A 46 24.26 14.25 -7.96
N GLN A 47 23.26 13.58 -8.53
CA GLN A 47 22.52 14.06 -9.70
C GLN A 47 21.80 15.39 -9.43
N GLN A 48 21.27 15.59 -8.23
CA GLN A 48 20.56 16.80 -7.83
C GLN A 48 21.48 17.89 -7.27
N GLN A 49 22.79 17.65 -7.14
CA GLN A 49 23.75 18.54 -6.47
C GLN A 49 23.31 18.91 -5.03
N ARG A 50 22.75 17.93 -4.30
CA ARG A 50 22.27 18.06 -2.93
C ARG A 50 23.09 17.15 -2.01
N SER A 51 23.03 17.40 -0.70
CA SER A 51 23.60 16.45 0.27
C SER A 51 22.73 15.18 0.35
N PRO A 52 23.33 14.01 0.63
CA PRO A 52 22.55 12.79 0.89
C PRO A 52 21.52 12.97 2.02
N GLU A 53 21.82 13.77 3.03
CA GLU A 53 20.91 14.09 4.13
C GLU A 53 19.69 14.89 3.66
N ASP A 54 19.87 15.89 2.80
CA ASP A 54 18.76 16.70 2.27
C ASP A 54 17.83 15.86 1.40
N VAL A 55 18.39 14.97 0.58
CA VAL A 55 17.61 14.03 -0.24
C VAL A 55 16.91 13.00 0.64
N ALA A 56 17.58 12.47 1.66
CA ALA A 56 16.97 11.51 2.58
C ALA A 56 15.79 12.13 3.32
N ASN A 57 15.94 13.34 3.86
CA ASN A 57 14.88 14.04 4.56
C ASN A 57 13.67 14.33 3.65
N ASP A 58 13.91 14.70 2.41
CA ASP A 58 12.87 14.94 1.40
C ASP A 58 12.11 13.65 1.08
N ILE A 59 12.83 12.56 0.77
CA ILE A 59 12.24 11.24 0.51
C ILE A 59 11.47 10.75 1.74
N LEU A 60 12.04 10.86 2.94
CA LEU A 60 11.40 10.43 4.18
C LEU A 60 10.16 11.26 4.48
N SER A 61 10.19 12.58 4.25
CA SER A 61 9.03 13.44 4.46
C SER A 61 7.88 13.03 3.53
N HIS A 62 8.18 12.84 2.24
CA HIS A 62 7.19 12.37 1.28
C HIS A 62 6.68 10.96 1.57
N ALA A 63 7.57 10.06 2.01
CA ALA A 63 7.18 8.70 2.38
C ALA A 63 6.27 8.71 3.63
N ILE A 64 6.61 9.48 4.66
CA ILE A 64 5.79 9.61 5.88
C ILE A 64 4.41 10.17 5.52
N GLU A 65 4.35 11.23 4.70
CA GLU A 65 3.08 11.75 4.19
C GLU A 65 2.29 10.65 3.45
N GLU A 66 2.92 9.90 2.54
CA GLU A 66 2.28 8.80 1.82
C GLU A 66 1.77 7.70 2.77
N TYR A 67 2.54 7.33 3.80
CA TYR A 67 2.15 6.34 4.81
C TYR A 67 0.96 6.81 5.67
N GLU A 68 0.95 8.06 6.14
CA GLU A 68 -0.19 8.61 6.89
C GLU A 68 -1.48 8.57 6.06
N HIS A 69 -1.39 8.84 4.76
CA HIS A 69 -2.53 8.77 3.86
C HIS A 69 -2.98 7.33 3.58
N LEU A 70 -2.09 6.33 3.65
CA LEU A 70 -2.47 4.92 3.53
C LEU A 70 -3.30 4.47 4.73
N ASP A 71 -2.90 4.82 5.94
CA ASP A 71 -3.65 4.50 7.16
C ASP A 71 -5.05 5.11 7.14
N GLU A 72 -5.18 6.37 6.70
CA GLU A 72 -6.48 7.02 6.56
C GLU A 72 -7.36 6.32 5.50
N LYS A 73 -6.79 5.99 4.33
CA LYS A 73 -7.52 5.28 3.26
C LYS A 73 -7.97 3.90 3.72
N LEU A 74 -7.12 3.17 4.44
CA LEU A 74 -7.43 1.84 4.98
C LEU A 74 -8.51 1.92 6.06
N ALA A 75 -8.41 2.89 6.96
CA ALA A 75 -9.45 3.15 7.95
C ALA A 75 -10.80 3.44 7.28
N LYS A 76 -10.84 4.31 6.25
CA LYS A 76 -12.06 4.58 5.46
C LYS A 76 -12.57 3.34 4.75
N TRP A 77 -11.69 2.53 4.14
CA TRP A 77 -12.06 1.28 3.49
C TRP A 77 -12.74 0.31 4.47
N ASN A 78 -12.22 0.20 5.69
CA ASN A 78 -12.77 -0.65 6.73
C ASN A 78 -14.14 -0.18 7.28
N THR A 79 -14.53 1.07 7.01
CA THR A 79 -15.89 1.56 7.33
C THR A 79 -16.94 1.13 6.31
N LEU A 80 -16.52 0.68 5.12
CA LEU A 80 -17.43 0.15 4.11
C LEU A 80 -17.98 -1.20 4.58
N SER A 81 -19.27 -1.43 4.32
CA SER A 81 -19.82 -2.79 4.41
C SER A 81 -19.17 -3.69 3.35
N PRO A 82 -19.21 -5.03 3.52
CA PRO A 82 -18.66 -5.96 2.52
C PRO A 82 -19.19 -5.68 1.10
N ARG A 83 -20.48 -5.37 0.99
CA ARG A 83 -21.11 -5.06 -0.30
C ARG A 83 -20.65 -3.74 -0.90
N GLU A 84 -20.41 -2.74 -0.06
CA GLU A 84 -19.84 -1.47 -0.50
C GLU A 84 -18.39 -1.63 -0.95
N GLN A 85 -17.61 -2.50 -0.30
CA GLN A 85 -16.24 -2.85 -0.72
C GLN A 85 -16.23 -3.52 -2.10
N GLU A 86 -17.10 -4.49 -2.35
CA GLU A 86 -17.24 -5.13 -3.67
C GLU A 86 -17.57 -4.11 -4.76
N VAL A 87 -18.57 -3.25 -4.51
CA VAL A 87 -18.97 -2.22 -5.47
C VAL A 87 -17.86 -1.18 -5.69
N ALA A 88 -17.16 -0.78 -4.63
CA ALA A 88 -16.05 0.17 -4.70
C ALA A 88 -14.86 -0.42 -5.49
N ALA A 89 -14.50 -1.67 -5.24
CA ALA A 89 -13.43 -2.37 -5.93
C ALA A 89 -13.71 -2.50 -7.44
N LEU A 90 -14.90 -2.97 -7.82
CA LEU A 90 -15.28 -3.07 -9.23
C LEU A 90 -15.37 -1.68 -9.90
N ALA A 91 -15.80 -0.66 -9.16
CA ALA A 91 -15.75 0.72 -9.62
C ALA A 91 -14.33 1.22 -9.90
N CYS A 92 -13.36 0.83 -9.05
CA CYS A 92 -11.93 1.10 -9.22
C CYS A 92 -11.32 0.38 -10.42
N LEU A 93 -11.74 -0.85 -10.68
CA LEU A 93 -11.39 -1.61 -11.89
C LEU A 93 -12.01 -1.07 -13.19
N GLY A 94 -12.84 -0.02 -13.10
CA GLY A 94 -13.40 0.67 -14.26
C GLY A 94 -14.76 0.14 -14.72
N TYR A 95 -15.36 -0.82 -14.02
CA TYR A 95 -16.66 -1.36 -14.40
C TYR A 95 -17.77 -0.30 -14.37
N THR A 96 -18.71 -0.42 -15.32
CA THR A 96 -19.93 0.41 -15.37
C THR A 96 -20.91 -0.04 -14.30
N ASN A 97 -21.87 0.82 -13.92
CA ASN A 97 -22.87 0.42 -12.91
C ASN A 97 -23.72 -0.77 -13.39
N GLN A 98 -23.89 -0.92 -14.71
CA GLN A 98 -24.56 -2.07 -15.29
C GLN A 98 -23.70 -3.33 -15.14
N SER A 99 -22.43 -3.27 -15.53
CA SER A 99 -21.51 -4.42 -15.40
C SER A 99 -21.32 -4.87 -13.95
N ILE A 100 -21.29 -3.92 -13.00
CA ILE A 100 -21.24 -4.22 -11.56
C ILE A 100 -22.54 -4.91 -11.12
N ALA A 101 -23.69 -4.41 -11.59
CA ALA A 101 -24.99 -4.99 -11.27
C ALA A 101 -25.08 -6.45 -11.75
N ASP A 102 -24.58 -6.71 -12.96
CA ASP A 102 -24.56 -8.04 -13.57
C ASP A 102 -23.63 -9.00 -12.79
N LYS A 103 -22.39 -8.58 -12.48
CA LYS A 103 -21.42 -9.38 -11.70
C LYS A 103 -21.94 -9.73 -10.31
N LEU A 104 -22.59 -8.76 -9.67
CA LEU A 104 -23.03 -8.88 -8.29
C LEU A 104 -24.46 -9.40 -8.17
N PHE A 105 -25.15 -9.71 -9.26
CA PHE A 105 -26.55 -10.17 -9.30
C PHE A 105 -27.52 -9.25 -8.52
N ILE A 106 -27.40 -7.93 -8.72
CA ILE A 106 -28.27 -6.91 -8.11
C ILE A 106 -28.75 -5.90 -9.14
N SER A 107 -29.67 -5.00 -8.78
CA SER A 107 -30.13 -3.97 -9.71
C SER A 107 -29.09 -2.85 -9.89
N PRO A 108 -29.02 -2.21 -11.07
CA PRO A 108 -28.19 -1.00 -11.27
C PRO A 108 -28.53 0.14 -10.30
N ASN A 109 -29.77 0.20 -9.82
CA ASN A 109 -30.18 1.18 -8.79
C ASN A 109 -29.58 0.84 -7.42
N THR A 110 -29.51 -0.43 -7.06
CA THR A 110 -28.82 -0.90 -5.85
C THR A 110 -27.34 -0.55 -5.90
N VAL A 111 -26.68 -0.74 -7.05
CA VAL A 111 -25.28 -0.30 -7.26
C VAL A 111 -25.14 1.21 -7.06
N LYS A 112 -26.05 2.02 -7.62
CA LYS A 112 -26.03 3.49 -7.42
C LYS A 112 -26.14 3.85 -5.93
N THR A 113 -26.99 3.16 -5.17
CA THR A 113 -27.11 3.35 -3.72
C THR A 113 -25.81 3.03 -3.00
N HIS A 114 -25.18 1.88 -3.28
CA HIS A 114 -23.88 1.54 -2.70
C HIS A 114 -22.79 2.56 -3.07
N ILE A 115 -22.72 2.99 -4.33
CA ILE A 115 -21.77 4.03 -4.76
C ILE A 115 -22.00 5.34 -3.99
N ARG A 116 -23.27 5.74 -3.78
CA ARG A 116 -23.59 6.94 -3.00
C ARG A 116 -23.12 6.82 -1.55
N ASN A 117 -23.32 5.67 -0.93
CA ASN A 117 -22.87 5.44 0.45
C ASN A 117 -21.33 5.44 0.54
N VAL A 118 -20.65 4.79 -0.42
CA VAL A 118 -19.19 4.82 -0.52
C VAL A 118 -18.70 6.26 -0.66
N GLN A 119 -19.31 7.04 -1.55
CA GLN A 119 -18.98 8.45 -1.74
C GLN A 119 -19.15 9.28 -0.47
N GLN A 120 -20.21 9.04 0.30
CA GLN A 120 -20.42 9.70 1.59
C GLN A 120 -19.35 9.33 2.62
N LYS A 121 -19.03 8.04 2.77
CA LYS A 121 -18.00 7.56 3.70
C LYS A 121 -16.59 8.04 3.35
N PHE A 122 -16.30 8.19 2.06
CA PHE A 122 -15.03 8.72 1.56
C PHE A 122 -15.00 10.25 1.44
N ASN A 123 -16.13 10.93 1.69
CA ASN A 123 -16.29 12.38 1.48
C ASN A 123 -15.89 12.86 0.07
N ILE A 124 -16.32 12.11 -0.95
CA ILE A 124 -16.05 12.37 -2.37
C ILE A 124 -17.36 12.54 -3.14
N ARG A 125 -17.29 13.09 -4.36
CA ARG A 125 -18.46 13.42 -5.18
C ARG A 125 -18.61 12.58 -6.44
N SER A 126 -17.62 11.76 -6.77
CA SER A 126 -17.66 10.99 -8.00
C SER A 126 -16.92 9.66 -7.89
N LYS A 127 -17.35 8.71 -8.73
CA LYS A 127 -16.64 7.44 -8.92
C LYS A 127 -15.20 7.66 -9.40
N ALA A 128 -14.94 8.72 -10.19
CA ALA A 128 -13.60 9.05 -10.64
C ALA A 128 -12.67 9.48 -9.50
N GLN A 129 -13.17 10.25 -8.53
CA GLN A 129 -12.40 10.60 -7.32
C GLN A 129 -12.07 9.37 -6.48
N LEU A 130 -12.99 8.40 -6.38
CA LEU A 130 -12.72 7.13 -5.71
C LEU A 130 -11.54 6.40 -6.37
N ARG A 131 -11.54 6.31 -7.70
CA ARG A 131 -10.45 5.68 -8.46
C ARG A 131 -9.12 6.40 -8.27
N GLN A 132 -9.13 7.73 -8.28
CA GLN A 132 -7.93 8.52 -8.04
C GLN A 132 -7.37 8.27 -6.64
N MET A 133 -8.23 8.28 -5.62
CA MET A 133 -7.83 8.10 -4.23
C MET A 133 -7.23 6.71 -3.96
N LEU A 134 -7.75 5.68 -4.65
CA LEU A 134 -7.37 4.27 -4.49
C LEU A 134 -6.54 3.71 -5.65
N GLY A 135 -5.92 4.57 -6.47
CA GLY A 135 -5.29 4.18 -7.75
C GLY A 135 -4.09 3.24 -7.65
N GLY A 136 -3.48 3.09 -6.46
CA GLY A 136 -2.37 2.16 -6.20
C GLY A 136 -2.79 0.84 -5.54
N TRP A 137 -4.08 0.64 -5.29
CA TRP A 137 -4.58 -0.56 -4.63
C TRP A 137 -4.84 -1.68 -5.63
N ASP A 138 -4.50 -2.92 -5.27
CA ASP A 138 -4.84 -4.10 -6.05
C ASP A 138 -6.26 -4.60 -5.70
N PHE A 139 -7.15 -4.55 -6.68
CA PHE A 139 -8.53 -5.02 -6.57
C PHE A 139 -8.79 -6.33 -7.32
N GLY A 140 -7.76 -7.02 -7.83
CA GLY A 140 -7.91 -8.24 -8.63
C GLY A 140 -8.70 -9.35 -7.94
N ALA A 141 -8.63 -9.44 -6.61
CA ALA A 141 -9.42 -10.40 -5.82
C ALA A 141 -10.95 -10.20 -5.93
N PHE A 142 -11.40 -9.01 -6.33
CA PHE A 142 -12.82 -8.69 -6.48
C PHE A 142 -13.34 -8.95 -7.91
N ASP A 143 -12.48 -9.26 -8.87
CA ASP A 143 -12.87 -9.49 -10.26
C ASP A 143 -13.21 -10.97 -10.52
N HIS A 144 -14.36 -11.41 -10.02
CA HIS A 144 -14.95 -12.73 -10.27
C HIS A 144 -16.17 -12.66 -11.19
#